data_AF-A0A858ASY8-F1
#
_entry.id   AF-A0A858ASY8-F1
#
_cell.length_a   1.000
_cell.length_b   1.000
_cell.length_c   1.000
_cell.angle_alpha   90.00
_cell.angle_beta   90.00
_cell.angle_gamma   90.00
#
_symmetry.space_group_name_H-M   'P 1'
#
loop_
_entity.id
_entity.type
_entity.pdbx_description
1 polymer ?
#
loop_
_entity_poly.entity_id
_entity_poly.type
_entity_poly.pdbx_seq_one_letter_code
_entity_poly.pdbx_strand_id
1 'polypeptide(L)'
;MFLLKTKFNYFIKDINLNKRNYFFKLIALILGMYLFSIGITISANTAVGVSMIDITILGSIFHSHGLADTSNGVVSGTINTVDTPYELYVAYIYIGMSIVSLCFMSVWVYKSYKKTGNKMLFVQMLLSVICDIIVIFAIPLLIKMNYLYMNPDGIRESASTIRAYLFLIAFICYSLGIALWVYSGFLPGPYNSICTNFIKMFEGMSYSFGRTIMNILIFIPGVLIILLDGATGHRTWQEVLDFTLVNISFGSVFLILILGPMVTWFNKYIPKIFVMKPHVDFNQPVQTSINMEEL
;
A
#
# COMPACT_ATOMS: atom_id res chain seq x y z
N MET A 1 3.33 16.71 29.03
CA MET A 1 1.92 17.12 28.94
C MET A 1 1.76 18.55 28.42
N PHE A 2 2.48 19.54 28.95
CA PHE A 2 2.39 20.95 28.49
C PHE A 2 2.75 21.14 27.00
N LEU A 3 3.89 20.59 26.53
CA LEU A 3 4.32 20.68 25.12
C LEU A 3 3.36 20.02 24.11
N LEU A 4 2.65 18.97 24.53
CA LEU A 4 1.63 18.31 23.72
C LEU A 4 0.40 19.21 23.56
N LYS A 5 -0.01 19.89 24.64
CA LYS A 5 -1.15 20.82 24.63
C LYS A 5 -0.88 22.04 23.75
N THR A 6 0.32 22.62 23.80
CA THR A 6 0.70 23.75 22.92
C THR A 6 0.71 23.34 21.45
N LYS A 7 1.38 22.24 21.07
CA LYS A 7 1.41 21.80 19.67
C LYS A 7 0.04 21.31 19.15
N PHE A 8 -0.80 20.72 20.01
CA PHE A 8 -2.17 20.37 19.66
C PHE A 8 -3.03 21.61 19.35
N ASN A 9 -2.90 22.67 20.16
CA ASN A 9 -3.55 23.94 19.87
C ASN A 9 -3.04 24.57 18.57
N TYR A 10 -1.73 24.46 18.27
CA TYR A 10 -1.17 24.86 16.98
C TYR A 10 -1.73 24.05 15.81
N PHE A 11 -1.89 22.73 15.98
CA PHE A 11 -2.49 21.87 14.95
C PHE A 11 -3.95 22.23 14.67
N ILE A 12 -4.75 22.47 15.72
CA ILE A 12 -6.13 22.96 15.55
C ILE A 12 -6.16 24.32 14.86
N LYS A 13 -5.24 25.22 15.21
CA LYS A 13 -5.11 26.53 14.56
C LYS A 13 -4.73 26.38 13.08
N ASP A 14 -3.82 25.46 12.76
CA ASP A 14 -3.40 25.18 11.38
C ASP A 14 -4.54 24.59 10.55
N ILE A 15 -5.29 23.61 11.08
CA ILE A 15 -6.49 23.08 10.43
C ILE A 15 -7.47 24.21 10.14
N ASN A 16 -7.70 25.10 11.12
CA ASN A 16 -8.65 26.20 10.96
C ASN A 16 -8.22 27.21 9.89
N LEU A 17 -6.91 27.44 9.72
CA LEU A 17 -6.36 28.32 8.69
C LEU A 17 -6.31 27.65 7.31
N ASN A 18 -6.13 26.33 7.26
CA ASN A 18 -5.91 25.54 6.05
C ASN A 18 -7.04 24.56 5.73
N LYS A 19 -8.28 24.82 6.19
CA LYS A 19 -9.45 23.91 6.08
C LYS A 19 -9.62 23.32 4.68
N ARG A 20 -9.47 24.15 3.64
CA ARG A 20 -9.58 23.73 2.23
C ARG A 20 -8.55 22.66 1.85
N ASN A 21 -7.30 22.80 2.30
CA ASN A 21 -6.25 21.82 2.04
C ASN A 21 -6.53 20.50 2.77
N TYR A 22 -6.94 20.56 4.03
CA TYR A 22 -7.32 19.38 4.81
C TYR A 22 -8.52 18.64 4.20
N PHE A 23 -9.52 19.38 3.72
CA PHE A 23 -10.67 18.81 3.02
C PHE A 23 -10.28 18.07 1.75
N PHE A 24 -9.42 18.67 0.90
CA PHE A 24 -8.95 17.99 -0.30
C PHE A 24 -8.04 16.80 0.00
N LYS A 25 -7.22 16.85 1.04
CA LYS A 25 -6.45 15.69 1.51
C LYS A 25 -7.38 14.56 1.96
N LEU A 26 -8.48 14.87 2.64
CA LEU A 26 -9.49 13.87 3.01
C LEU A 26 -10.18 13.27 1.77
N ILE A 27 -10.55 14.07 0.78
CA ILE A 27 -11.10 13.56 -0.49
C ILE A 27 -10.07 12.66 -1.19
N ALA A 28 -8.80 13.09 -1.27
CA ALA A 28 -7.74 12.31 -1.88
C ALA A 28 -7.50 10.98 -1.15
N LEU A 29 -7.62 10.96 0.18
CA LEU A 29 -7.55 9.73 0.98
C LEU A 29 -8.69 8.77 0.62
N ILE A 30 -9.94 9.23 0.70
CA ILE A 30 -11.12 8.38 0.44
C ILE A 30 -11.10 7.86 -1.00
N LEU A 31 -10.90 8.74 -1.97
CA LEU A 31 -10.84 8.38 -3.39
C LEU A 31 -9.62 7.47 -3.67
N GLY A 32 -8.49 7.75 -3.02
CA GLY A 32 -7.26 6.97 -3.15
C GLY A 32 -7.45 5.53 -2.69
N MET A 33 -7.99 5.32 -1.49
CA MET A 33 -8.28 3.99 -0.94
C MET A 33 -9.32 3.24 -1.77
N TYR A 34 -10.36 3.93 -2.24
CA TYR A 34 -11.39 3.33 -3.08
C TYR A 34 -10.84 2.87 -4.44
N LEU A 35 -10.14 3.74 -5.18
CA LEU A 35 -9.53 3.39 -6.47
C LEU A 35 -8.47 2.30 -6.33
N PHE A 36 -7.69 2.33 -5.25
CA PHE A 36 -6.75 1.27 -4.92
C PHE A 36 -7.46 -0.08 -4.74
N SER A 37 -8.53 -0.12 -3.94
CA SER A 37 -9.30 -1.34 -3.69
C SER A 37 -9.97 -1.88 -4.95
N ILE A 38 -10.55 -1.03 -5.80
CA ILE A 38 -11.14 -1.44 -7.08
C ILE A 38 -10.06 -1.99 -8.02
N GLY A 39 -8.90 -1.31 -8.08
CA GLY A 39 -7.78 -1.76 -8.88
C GLY A 39 -7.37 -3.19 -8.53
N ILE A 40 -7.24 -3.50 -7.23
CA ILE A 40 -6.95 -4.86 -6.75
C ILE A 40 -8.05 -5.83 -7.15
N THR A 41 -9.32 -5.50 -6.88
CA THR A 41 -10.45 -6.38 -7.18
C THR A 41 -10.53 -6.71 -8.67
N ILE A 42 -10.33 -5.74 -9.57
CA ILE A 42 -10.30 -6.02 -11.01
C ILE A 42 -9.06 -6.86 -11.36
N SER A 43 -7.86 -6.43 -10.96
CA SER A 43 -6.62 -7.09 -11.39
C SER A 43 -6.55 -8.54 -10.93
N ALA A 44 -6.97 -8.84 -9.71
CA ALA A 44 -6.97 -10.20 -9.15
C ALA A 44 -7.81 -11.19 -9.99
N ASN A 45 -8.84 -10.71 -10.68
CA ASN A 45 -9.74 -11.56 -11.48
C ASN A 45 -9.40 -11.61 -12.97
N THR A 46 -8.42 -10.83 -13.43
CA THR A 46 -8.02 -10.82 -14.85
C THR A 46 -7.18 -12.01 -15.26
N ALA A 47 -6.44 -12.64 -14.32
CA ALA A 47 -5.44 -13.68 -14.60
C ALA A 47 -4.40 -13.28 -15.67
N VAL A 48 -4.18 -11.97 -15.88
CA VAL A 48 -3.16 -11.42 -16.79
C VAL A 48 -1.89 -11.05 -16.04
N GLY A 49 -1.99 -10.84 -14.73
CA GLY A 49 -0.93 -10.51 -13.80
C GLY A 49 -1.53 -10.02 -12.48
N VAL A 50 -0.78 -10.15 -11.40
CA VAL A 50 -1.22 -9.78 -10.05
C VAL A 50 -0.13 -8.97 -9.34
N SER A 51 -0.51 -8.10 -8.41
CA SER A 51 0.46 -7.27 -7.71
C SER A 51 1.37 -8.14 -6.83
N MET A 52 2.51 -7.59 -6.39
CA MET A 52 3.47 -8.36 -5.57
C MET A 52 2.89 -8.82 -4.24
N ILE A 53 2.04 -7.98 -3.64
CA ILE A 53 1.32 -8.34 -2.44
C ILE A 53 0.33 -9.46 -2.77
N ASP A 54 -0.35 -9.38 -3.91
CA ASP A 54 -1.30 -10.40 -4.36
C ASP A 54 -0.62 -11.73 -4.65
N ILE A 55 0.60 -11.76 -5.18
CA ILE A 55 1.35 -13.02 -5.38
C ILE A 55 1.62 -13.68 -4.03
N THR A 56 2.01 -12.91 -3.03
CA THR A 56 2.23 -13.43 -1.68
C THR A 56 0.92 -13.87 -1.02
N ILE A 57 -0.18 -13.15 -1.24
CA ILE A 57 -1.52 -13.53 -0.79
C ILE A 57 -1.97 -14.83 -1.46
N LEU A 58 -1.96 -14.87 -2.80
CA LEU A 58 -2.40 -16.03 -3.59
C LEU A 58 -1.50 -17.24 -3.36
N GLY A 59 -0.19 -17.05 -3.20
CA GLY A 59 0.73 -18.10 -2.80
C GLY A 59 0.43 -18.67 -1.42
N SER A 60 0.05 -17.80 -0.46
CA SER A 60 -0.38 -18.23 0.88
C SER A 60 -1.72 -19.00 0.84
N ILE A 61 -2.66 -18.56 0.00
CA ILE A 61 -3.92 -19.26 -0.20
C ILE A 61 -3.68 -20.61 -0.90
N PHE A 62 -2.84 -20.64 -1.92
CA PHE A 62 -2.44 -21.87 -2.63
C PHE A 62 -1.79 -22.89 -1.70
N HIS A 63 -0.90 -22.42 -0.81
CA HIS A 63 -0.32 -23.26 0.23
C HIS A 63 -1.40 -23.87 1.12
N SER A 64 -2.31 -23.06 1.67
CA SER A 64 -3.31 -23.54 2.62
C SER A 64 -4.44 -24.37 1.98
N HIS A 65 -4.87 -24.06 0.76
CA HIS A 65 -6.11 -24.58 0.16
C HIS A 65 -5.94 -25.20 -1.23
N GLY A 66 -4.83 -24.95 -1.92
CA GLY A 66 -4.55 -25.50 -3.25
C GLY A 66 -5.28 -24.79 -4.39
N LEU A 67 -5.37 -25.46 -5.54
CA LEU A 67 -6.10 -24.98 -6.71
C LEU A 67 -7.58 -25.35 -6.62
N ALA A 68 -8.45 -24.40 -6.99
CA ALA A 68 -9.85 -24.66 -7.30
C ALA A 68 -10.01 -25.29 -8.68
N ASP A 69 -9.10 -24.96 -9.60
CA ASP A 69 -9.10 -25.47 -10.96
C ASP A 69 -7.67 -25.71 -11.43
N THR A 70 -7.32 -26.99 -11.51
CA THR A 70 -6.02 -27.48 -11.99
C THR A 70 -5.78 -27.18 -13.47
N SER A 71 -6.84 -27.01 -14.28
CA SER A 71 -6.69 -26.72 -15.72
C SER A 71 -6.36 -25.27 -16.03
N ASN A 72 -6.66 -24.35 -15.10
CA ASN A 72 -6.48 -22.91 -15.27
C ASN A 72 -5.61 -22.27 -14.19
N GLY A 73 -4.91 -23.07 -13.36
CA GLY A 73 -3.99 -22.56 -12.32
C GLY A 73 -4.66 -21.64 -11.29
N VAL A 74 -5.97 -21.78 -11.09
CA VAL A 74 -6.73 -20.87 -10.23
C VAL A 74 -6.86 -21.41 -8.83
N VAL A 75 -6.62 -20.53 -7.86
CA VAL A 75 -6.60 -20.82 -6.43
C VAL A 75 -8.00 -20.89 -5.85
N SER A 76 -8.27 -21.90 -5.02
CA SER A 76 -9.45 -21.98 -4.16
C SER A 76 -9.52 -20.75 -3.25
N GLY A 77 -10.57 -19.93 -3.35
CA GLY A 77 -10.72 -18.69 -2.56
C GLY A 77 -10.53 -17.36 -3.31
N THR A 78 -10.24 -17.38 -4.61
CA THR A 78 -10.33 -16.17 -5.47
C THR A 78 -11.76 -15.85 -5.91
N ILE A 79 -12.61 -16.88 -5.90
CA ILE A 79 -14.07 -16.79 -5.98
C ILE A 79 -14.55 -16.73 -4.53
N ASN A 80 -15.67 -16.05 -4.28
CA ASN A 80 -16.39 -15.96 -2.99
C ASN A 80 -16.82 -17.35 -2.45
N THR A 81 -15.91 -18.30 -2.31
CA THR A 81 -16.13 -19.55 -1.61
C THR A 81 -16.12 -19.22 -0.13
N VAL A 82 -17.24 -19.54 0.53
CA VAL A 82 -17.56 -19.25 1.93
C VAL A 82 -16.43 -19.63 2.90
N ASP A 83 -15.53 -20.52 2.49
CA ASP A 83 -14.52 -21.15 3.34
C ASP A 83 -13.13 -20.47 3.31
N THR A 84 -12.85 -19.55 2.37
CA THR A 84 -11.51 -18.92 2.27
C THR A 84 -11.53 -17.47 1.73
N PRO A 85 -11.84 -16.48 2.58
CA PRO A 85 -11.90 -15.08 2.14
C PRO A 85 -10.50 -14.51 1.82
N TYR A 86 -10.26 -14.14 0.56
CA TYR A 86 -9.06 -13.40 0.12
C TYR A 86 -8.78 -12.16 0.99
N GLU A 87 -9.84 -11.47 1.44
CA GLU A 87 -9.72 -10.29 2.30
C GLU A 87 -9.06 -10.58 3.66
N LEU A 88 -9.18 -11.81 4.17
CA LEU A 88 -8.55 -12.21 5.42
C LEU A 88 -7.03 -12.37 5.25
N TYR A 89 -6.59 -12.95 4.13
CA TYR A 89 -5.17 -13.05 3.81
C TYR A 89 -4.54 -11.68 3.55
N VAL A 90 -5.27 -10.75 2.94
CA VAL A 90 -4.86 -9.34 2.85
C VAL A 90 -4.58 -8.79 4.26
N ALA A 91 -5.48 -9.00 5.22
CA ALA A 91 -5.31 -8.55 6.59
C ALA A 91 -4.06 -9.18 7.25
N TYR A 92 -3.84 -10.49 7.10
CA TYR A 92 -2.66 -11.17 7.66
C TYR A 92 -1.34 -10.65 7.09
N ILE A 93 -1.25 -10.49 5.77
CA ILE A 93 -0.07 -9.91 5.14
C ILE A 93 0.14 -8.47 5.63
N TYR A 94 -0.92 -7.68 5.73
CA TYR A 94 -0.83 -6.30 6.21
C TYR A 94 -0.40 -6.22 7.68
N ILE A 95 -0.82 -7.14 8.54
CA ILE A 95 -0.32 -7.27 9.92
C ILE A 95 1.19 -7.56 9.91
N GLY A 96 1.63 -8.54 9.13
CA GLY A 96 3.06 -8.86 8.99
C GLY A 96 3.89 -7.66 8.51
N MET A 97 3.38 -6.94 7.51
CA MET A 97 3.99 -5.71 7.00
C MET A 97 4.06 -4.60 8.06
N SER A 98 3.02 -4.43 8.87
CA SER A 98 3.01 -3.45 9.98
C SER A 98 4.05 -3.79 11.05
N ILE A 99 4.26 -5.06 11.35
CA ILE A 99 5.32 -5.49 12.29
C ILE A 99 6.70 -5.13 11.74
N VAL A 100 6.97 -5.43 10.48
CA VAL A 100 8.27 -5.08 9.85
C VAL A 100 8.45 -3.56 9.76
N SER A 101 7.39 -2.82 9.41
CA SER A 101 7.37 -1.36 9.42
C SER A 101 7.71 -0.80 10.79
N LEU A 102 7.13 -1.36 11.86
CA LEU A 102 7.41 -0.97 13.24
C LEU A 102 8.87 -1.23 13.63
N CYS A 103 9.46 -2.34 13.18
CA CYS A 103 10.89 -2.62 13.39
C CYS A 103 11.77 -1.54 12.76
N PHE A 104 11.56 -1.20 11.49
CA PHE A 104 12.30 -0.13 10.82
C PHE A 104 12.09 1.23 11.48
N MET A 105 10.84 1.55 11.83
CA MET A 105 10.52 2.80 12.50
C MET A 105 11.19 2.90 13.88
N SER A 106 11.21 1.82 14.65
CA SER A 106 11.83 1.77 15.98
C SER A 106 13.34 2.03 15.91
N VAL A 107 14.03 1.42 14.94
CA VAL A 107 15.46 1.66 14.71
C VAL A 107 15.71 3.12 14.36
N TRP A 108 14.92 3.70 13.45
CA TRP A 108 15.05 5.10 13.06
C TRP A 108 14.73 6.07 14.20
N VAL A 109 13.65 5.85 14.95
CA VAL A 109 13.25 6.66 16.10
C VAL A 109 14.34 6.63 17.17
N TYR A 110 14.90 5.45 17.47
CA TYR A 110 15.96 5.32 18.47
C TYR A 110 17.23 6.08 18.07
N LYS A 111 17.69 5.91 16.81
CA LYS A 111 18.85 6.65 16.28
C LYS A 111 18.62 8.17 16.33
N SER A 112 17.43 8.61 15.91
CA SER A 112 17.06 10.04 15.88
C SER A 112 16.89 10.63 17.28
N TYR A 113 16.33 9.86 18.21
CA TYR A 113 16.19 10.25 19.61
C TYR A 113 17.56 10.43 20.28
N LYS A 114 18.51 9.51 20.05
CA LYS A 114 19.88 9.64 20.59
C LYS A 114 20.58 10.91 20.11
N LYS A 115 20.31 11.35 18.88
CA LYS A 115 20.89 12.58 18.30
C LYS A 115 20.19 13.86 18.79
N THR A 116 18.86 13.84 18.96
CA THR A 116 18.06 15.07 19.15
C THR A 116 17.44 15.22 20.54
N GLY A 117 17.36 14.15 21.33
CA GLY A 117 16.62 14.10 22.59
C GLY A 117 15.09 14.25 22.45
N ASN A 118 14.55 14.27 21.23
CA ASN A 118 13.15 14.60 20.99
C ASN A 118 12.22 13.41 21.27
N LYS A 119 11.57 13.41 22.45
CA LYS A 119 10.59 12.38 22.86
C LYS A 119 9.35 12.31 21.96
N MET A 120 9.06 13.33 21.16
CA MET A 120 7.89 13.36 20.27
C MET A 120 7.97 12.29 19.17
N LEU A 121 9.18 11.83 18.82
CA LEU A 121 9.37 10.77 17.83
C LEU A 121 8.64 9.47 18.21
N PHE A 122 8.56 9.16 19.52
CA PHE A 122 7.80 8.00 20.01
C PHE A 122 6.29 8.18 19.88
N VAL A 123 5.79 9.40 20.05
CA VAL A 123 4.35 9.70 19.84
C VAL A 123 4.00 9.58 18.36
N GLN A 124 4.86 10.07 17.47
CA GLN A 124 4.68 9.90 16.02
C GLN A 124 4.69 8.43 15.62
N MET A 125 5.57 7.62 16.23
CA MET A 125 5.58 6.17 16.03
C MET A 125 4.28 5.52 16.46
N LEU A 126 3.76 5.83 17.65
CA LEU A 126 2.48 5.32 18.12
C LEU A 126 1.32 5.69 17.18
N LEU A 127 1.28 6.95 16.74
CA LEU A 127 0.25 7.42 15.80
C LEU A 127 0.32 6.69 14.46
N SER A 128 1.53 6.46 13.92
CA SER A 128 1.71 5.68 12.70
C SER A 128 1.18 4.25 12.85
N VAL A 129 1.44 3.60 13.99
CA VAL A 129 0.92 2.24 14.25
C VAL A 129 -0.61 2.23 14.30
N ILE A 130 -1.23 3.20 14.97
CA ILE A 130 -2.70 3.31 15.03
C ILE A 130 -3.28 3.51 13.61
N CYS A 131 -2.63 4.32 12.79
CA CYS A 131 -3.02 4.56 11.40
C CYS A 131 -2.93 3.28 10.56
N ASP A 132 -1.86 2.51 10.72
CA ASP A 132 -1.68 1.23 10.03
C ASP A 132 -2.75 0.21 10.44
N ILE A 133 -3.11 0.14 11.74
CA ILE A 133 -4.19 -0.72 12.25
C ILE A 133 -5.53 -0.37 11.60
N ILE A 134 -5.88 0.92 11.48
CA ILE A 134 -7.11 1.34 10.81
C ILE A 134 -7.14 0.83 9.36
N VAL A 135 -6.01 0.96 8.65
CA VAL A 135 -5.90 0.53 7.25
C VAL A 135 -5.95 -1.00 7.10
N ILE A 136 -5.36 -1.75 8.04
CA ILE A 136 -5.42 -3.23 8.09
C ILE A 136 -6.86 -3.73 8.01
N PHE A 137 -7.82 -3.04 8.63
CA PHE A 137 -9.22 -3.42 8.58
C PHE A 137 -10.00 -2.73 7.44
N ALA A 138 -9.70 -1.47 7.15
CA ALA A 138 -10.43 -0.69 6.15
C ALA A 138 -10.26 -1.25 4.72
N ILE A 139 -9.04 -1.63 4.33
CA ILE A 139 -8.76 -2.10 2.97
C ILE A 139 -9.43 -3.44 2.66
N PRO A 140 -9.30 -4.49 3.48
CA PRO A 140 -10.06 -5.73 3.32
C PRO A 140 -11.58 -5.50 3.19
N LEU A 141 -12.14 -4.60 4.00
CA LEU A 141 -13.57 -4.28 3.93
C LEU A 141 -13.95 -3.64 2.59
N LEU A 142 -13.16 -2.68 2.10
CA LEU A 142 -13.39 -2.06 0.80
C LEU A 142 -13.28 -3.07 -0.35
N ILE A 143 -12.29 -3.96 -0.30
CA ILE A 143 -12.13 -5.05 -1.27
C ILE A 143 -13.37 -5.96 -1.26
N LYS A 144 -13.83 -6.36 -0.07
CA LYS A 144 -15.05 -7.16 0.09
C LYS A 144 -16.28 -6.46 -0.46
N MET A 145 -16.43 -5.16 -0.20
CA MET A 145 -17.52 -4.37 -0.77
C MET A 145 -17.47 -4.38 -2.30
N ASN A 146 -16.31 -4.18 -2.91
CA ASN A 146 -16.19 -4.23 -4.37
C ASN A 146 -16.55 -5.61 -4.92
N TYR A 147 -16.15 -6.70 -4.25
CA TYR A 147 -16.54 -8.06 -4.64
C TYR A 147 -18.05 -8.30 -4.59
N LEU A 148 -18.80 -7.63 -3.71
CA LEU A 148 -20.26 -7.74 -3.65
C LEU A 148 -20.96 -7.06 -4.85
N TYR A 149 -20.35 -6.03 -5.43
CA TYR A 149 -20.95 -5.23 -6.50
C TYR A 149 -20.34 -5.50 -7.88
N MET A 150 -19.25 -6.24 -7.94
CA MET A 150 -18.64 -6.71 -9.18
C MET A 150 -19.05 -8.16 -9.47
N ASN A 151 -18.98 -8.54 -10.75
CA ASN A 151 -19.10 -9.94 -11.18
C ASN A 151 -17.70 -10.47 -11.56
N PRO A 152 -16.98 -11.12 -10.62
CA PRO A 152 -15.62 -11.64 -10.86
C PRO A 152 -15.58 -12.68 -11.98
N ASP A 153 -16.59 -13.54 -12.06
CA ASP A 153 -16.67 -14.61 -13.05
C ASP A 153 -16.79 -14.04 -14.47
N GLY A 154 -17.59 -12.98 -14.64
CA GLY A 154 -17.70 -12.28 -15.92
C GLY A 154 -16.38 -11.66 -16.42
N ILE A 155 -15.52 -11.19 -15.51
CA ILE A 155 -14.17 -10.70 -15.87
C ILE A 155 -13.30 -11.88 -16.34
N ARG A 156 -13.36 -13.00 -15.63
CA ARG A 156 -12.47 -14.15 -15.87
C ARG A 156 -12.83 -14.92 -17.14
N GLU A 157 -14.12 -15.06 -17.43
CA GLU A 157 -14.65 -15.75 -18.62
C GLU A 157 -14.51 -14.90 -19.89
N SER A 158 -14.19 -13.62 -19.75
CA SER A 158 -13.97 -12.73 -20.89
C SER A 158 -12.78 -13.16 -21.74
N ALA A 159 -12.84 -12.83 -23.04
CA ALA A 159 -11.74 -13.07 -23.97
C ALA A 159 -10.41 -12.49 -23.45
N SER A 160 -9.29 -13.14 -23.76
CA SER A 160 -7.95 -12.76 -23.27
C SER A 160 -7.61 -11.28 -23.54
N THR A 161 -7.99 -10.76 -24.70
CA THR A 161 -7.81 -9.34 -25.05
C THR A 161 -8.59 -8.40 -24.13
N ILE A 162 -9.83 -8.75 -23.78
CA ILE A 162 -10.66 -7.96 -22.85
C ILE A 162 -10.04 -7.98 -21.45
N ARG A 163 -9.59 -9.14 -20.99
CA ARG A 163 -8.90 -9.28 -19.70
C ARG A 163 -7.63 -8.44 -19.62
N ALA A 164 -6.87 -8.35 -20.72
CA ALA A 164 -5.68 -7.50 -20.79
C ALA A 164 -6.01 -5.99 -20.69
N TYR A 165 -7.09 -5.54 -21.33
CA TYR A 165 -7.55 -4.15 -21.17
C TYR A 165 -8.05 -3.86 -19.76
N LEU A 166 -8.83 -4.78 -19.17
CA LEU A 166 -9.30 -4.66 -17.79
C LEU A 166 -8.12 -4.62 -16.82
N PHE A 167 -7.09 -5.43 -17.04
CA PHE A 167 -5.85 -5.38 -16.27
C PHE A 167 -5.14 -4.02 -16.38
N LEU A 168 -5.05 -3.45 -17.58
CA LEU A 168 -4.43 -2.13 -17.76
C LEU A 168 -5.22 -1.01 -17.06
N ILE A 169 -6.55 -1.04 -17.16
CA ILE A 169 -7.43 -0.11 -16.46
C ILE A 169 -7.26 -0.26 -14.95
N ALA A 170 -7.28 -1.50 -14.46
CA ALA A 170 -7.06 -1.83 -13.05
C ALA A 170 -5.72 -1.28 -12.55
N PHE A 171 -4.65 -1.45 -13.33
CA PHE A 171 -3.33 -0.95 -12.99
C PHE A 171 -3.28 0.59 -12.91
N ILE A 172 -3.94 1.28 -13.83
CA ILE A 172 -4.03 2.75 -13.80
C ILE A 172 -4.80 3.21 -12.57
N CYS A 173 -5.97 2.62 -12.30
CA CYS A 173 -6.78 2.90 -11.12
C CYS A 173 -6.00 2.64 -9.83
N TYR A 174 -5.33 1.50 -9.74
CA TYR A 174 -4.48 1.11 -8.61
C TYR A 174 -3.35 2.12 -8.38
N SER A 175 -2.61 2.48 -9.43
CA SER A 175 -1.48 3.42 -9.36
C SER A 175 -1.93 4.84 -9.00
N LEU A 176 -3.04 5.31 -9.58
CA LEU A 176 -3.64 6.60 -9.25
C LEU A 176 -4.18 6.62 -7.82
N GLY A 177 -4.80 5.52 -7.38
CA GLY A 177 -5.30 5.34 -6.03
C GLY A 177 -4.18 5.46 -5.00
N ILE A 178 -3.06 4.77 -5.23
CA ILE A 178 -1.84 4.91 -4.39
C ILE A 178 -1.33 6.34 -4.40
N ALA A 179 -1.26 7.00 -5.56
CA ALA A 179 -0.75 8.36 -5.65
C ALA A 179 -1.61 9.34 -4.85
N LEU A 180 -2.94 9.28 -4.99
CA LEU A 180 -3.88 10.10 -4.20
C LEU A 180 -3.78 9.80 -2.70
N TRP A 181 -3.68 8.52 -2.35
CA TRP A 181 -3.54 8.10 -0.96
C TRP A 181 -2.24 8.61 -0.34
N VAL A 182 -1.10 8.41 -0.99
CA VAL A 182 0.20 8.93 -0.55
C VAL A 182 0.19 10.46 -0.49
N TYR A 183 -0.40 11.12 -1.48
CA TYR A 183 -0.52 12.59 -1.53
C TYR A 183 -1.35 13.16 -0.37
N SER A 184 -2.39 12.44 0.09
CA SER A 184 -3.20 12.87 1.23
C SER A 184 -2.36 13.10 2.49
N GLY A 185 -1.26 12.34 2.65
CA GLY A 185 -0.42 12.34 3.84
C GLY A 185 -1.13 11.81 5.10
N PHE A 186 -2.33 11.25 4.97
CA PHE A 186 -3.10 10.65 6.05
C PHE A 186 -3.14 9.14 5.91
N LEU A 187 -3.17 8.45 7.05
CA LEU A 187 -3.31 7.00 7.14
C LEU A 187 -2.43 6.25 6.11
N PRO A 188 -1.09 6.42 6.12
CA PRO A 188 -0.22 5.87 5.07
C PRO A 188 -0.46 4.38 4.83
N GLY A 189 -0.77 3.63 5.88
CA GLY A 189 -1.07 2.21 5.81
C GLY A 189 0.20 1.36 5.77
N PRO A 190 0.08 0.05 6.06
CA PRO A 190 1.23 -0.82 6.31
C PRO A 190 2.28 -0.80 5.20
N TYR A 191 1.84 -0.86 3.94
CA TYR A 191 2.73 -0.85 2.79
C TYR A 191 3.46 0.49 2.59
N ASN A 192 2.77 1.63 2.70
CA ASN A 192 3.45 2.91 2.52
C ASN A 192 4.32 3.22 3.75
N SER A 193 3.88 2.83 4.95
CA SER A 193 4.65 2.95 6.19
C SER A 193 5.95 2.16 6.12
N ILE A 194 5.94 0.89 5.69
CA ILE A 194 7.18 0.11 5.54
C ILE A 194 8.12 0.75 4.52
N CYS A 195 7.60 1.23 3.38
CA CYS A 195 8.42 1.88 2.36
C CYS A 195 9.06 3.16 2.89
N THR A 196 8.28 4.04 3.54
CA THR A 196 8.79 5.28 4.11
C THR A 196 9.80 5.02 5.24
N ASN A 197 9.54 4.05 6.10
CA ASN A 197 10.44 3.71 7.20
C ASN A 197 11.72 3.03 6.72
N PHE A 198 11.63 2.20 5.68
CA PHE A 198 12.78 1.62 4.99
C PHE A 198 13.67 2.71 4.37
N ILE A 199 13.09 3.64 3.62
CA ILE A 199 13.83 4.77 3.03
C ILE A 199 14.49 5.63 4.11
N LYS A 200 13.79 5.91 5.22
CA LYS A 200 14.37 6.68 6.35
C LYS A 200 15.53 5.97 7.03
N MET A 201 15.64 4.64 6.89
CA MET A 201 16.75 3.87 7.42
C MET A 201 18.00 3.97 6.55
N PHE A 202 17.85 4.18 5.24
CA PHE A 202 18.93 4.27 4.26
C PHE A 202 19.04 5.69 3.69
N GLU A 203 20.02 6.46 4.18
CA GLU A 203 20.27 7.82 3.72
C GLU A 203 20.50 7.87 2.20
N GLY A 204 19.86 8.82 1.50
CA GLY A 204 20.04 9.06 0.06
C GLY A 204 19.18 8.21 -0.89
N MET A 205 18.33 7.31 -0.38
CA MET A 205 17.48 6.48 -1.23
C MET A 205 16.27 7.25 -1.79
N SER A 206 16.04 7.16 -3.12
CA SER A 206 14.85 7.76 -3.74
C SER A 206 13.59 6.95 -3.43
N TYR A 207 12.43 7.62 -3.38
CA TYR A 207 11.15 6.95 -3.09
C TYR A 207 10.83 5.84 -4.10
N SER A 208 11.05 6.10 -5.40
CA SER A 208 10.82 5.11 -6.45
C SER A 208 11.69 3.86 -6.25
N PHE A 209 12.98 4.04 -5.98
CA PHE A 209 13.91 2.92 -5.81
C PHE A 209 13.61 2.12 -4.54
N GLY A 210 13.35 2.80 -3.41
CA GLY A 210 12.94 2.13 -2.17
C GLY A 210 11.66 1.33 -2.32
N ARG A 211 10.66 1.87 -3.05
CA ARG A 211 9.41 1.16 -3.35
C ARG A 211 9.65 -0.08 -4.22
N THR A 212 10.50 0.01 -5.24
CA THR A 212 10.87 -1.16 -6.07
C THR A 212 11.58 -2.24 -5.25
N ILE A 213 12.52 -1.88 -4.37
CA ILE A 213 13.16 -2.84 -3.47
C ILE A 213 12.12 -3.50 -2.57
N MET A 214 11.23 -2.73 -1.95
CA MET A 214 10.19 -3.29 -1.09
C MET A 214 9.24 -4.22 -1.85
N ASN A 215 8.89 -3.89 -3.10
CA ASN A 215 8.12 -4.79 -3.96
C ASN A 215 8.82 -6.15 -4.14
N ILE A 216 10.12 -6.14 -4.42
CA ILE A 216 10.93 -7.37 -4.57
C ILE A 216 10.99 -8.14 -3.24
N LEU A 217 11.21 -7.45 -2.12
CA LEU A 217 11.29 -8.06 -0.80
C LEU A 217 9.96 -8.67 -0.33
N ILE A 218 8.82 -8.14 -0.77
CA ILE A 218 7.50 -8.72 -0.48
C ILE A 218 7.19 -9.89 -1.43
N PHE A 219 7.64 -9.80 -2.68
CA PHE A 219 7.47 -10.82 -3.70
C PHE A 219 8.24 -12.12 -3.39
N ILE A 220 9.49 -12.00 -2.93
CA ILE A 220 10.36 -13.16 -2.65
C ILE A 220 9.70 -14.17 -1.68
N PRO A 221 9.17 -13.77 -0.50
CA PRO A 221 8.45 -14.68 0.38
C PRO A 221 7.30 -15.42 -0.30
N GLY A 222 6.52 -14.74 -1.14
CA GLY A 222 5.42 -15.36 -1.89
C GLY A 222 5.91 -16.47 -2.82
N VAL A 223 6.96 -16.18 -3.60
CA VAL A 223 7.60 -17.18 -4.48
C VAL A 223 8.19 -18.34 -3.69
N LEU A 224 8.84 -18.07 -2.55
CA LEU A 224 9.41 -19.10 -1.70
C LEU A 224 8.34 -20.05 -1.15
N ILE A 225 7.19 -19.53 -0.71
CA ILE A 225 6.07 -20.36 -0.25
C ILE A 225 5.63 -21.33 -1.37
N ILE A 226 5.44 -20.81 -2.58
CA ILE A 226 5.02 -21.61 -3.75
C ILE A 226 6.05 -22.69 -4.10
N LEU A 227 7.34 -22.36 -4.10
CA LEU A 227 8.40 -23.32 -4.42
C LEU A 227 8.58 -24.38 -3.31
N LEU A 228 8.40 -23.99 -2.05
CA LEU A 228 8.46 -24.90 -0.91
C LEU A 228 7.37 -25.97 -0.97
N ASP A 229 6.17 -25.64 -1.46
CA ASP A 229 5.10 -26.62 -1.65
C ASP A 229 5.48 -27.73 -2.62
N GLY A 230 6.11 -27.38 -3.74
CA GLY A 230 6.64 -28.36 -4.69
C GLY A 230 7.81 -29.17 -4.13
N ALA A 231 8.72 -28.50 -3.42
CA ALA A 231 9.92 -29.14 -2.86
C ALA A 231 9.63 -30.10 -1.70
N THR A 232 8.60 -29.82 -0.90
CA THR A 232 8.19 -30.65 0.25
C THR A 232 7.21 -31.76 -0.12
N GLY A 233 6.74 -31.78 -1.38
CA GLY A 233 5.73 -32.73 -1.85
C GLY A 233 4.32 -32.42 -1.35
N HIS A 234 4.10 -31.24 -0.76
CA HIS A 234 2.78 -30.78 -0.35
C HIS A 234 1.88 -30.52 -1.57
N ARG A 235 2.47 -30.10 -2.70
CA ARG A 235 1.84 -29.97 -4.01
C ARG A 235 2.69 -30.60 -5.10
N THR A 236 2.07 -31.02 -6.19
CA THR A 236 2.80 -31.51 -7.36
C THR A 236 3.48 -30.35 -8.09
N TRP A 237 4.62 -30.61 -8.73
CA TRP A 237 5.29 -29.60 -9.55
C TRP A 237 4.43 -29.10 -10.71
N GLN A 238 3.49 -29.91 -11.20
CA GLN A 238 2.53 -29.50 -12.21
C GLN A 238 1.58 -28.41 -11.67
N GLU A 239 0.98 -28.62 -10.49
CA GLU A 239 0.13 -27.60 -9.85
C GLU A 239 0.88 -26.30 -9.56
N VAL A 240 2.15 -26.42 -9.12
CA VAL A 240 3.03 -25.27 -8.89
C VAL A 240 3.29 -24.49 -10.18
N LEU A 241 3.55 -25.19 -11.29
CA LEU A 241 3.75 -24.59 -12.60
C LEU A 241 2.47 -23.93 -13.11
N ASP A 242 1.32 -24.60 -13.01
CA ASP A 242 0.03 -24.09 -13.46
C ASP A 242 -0.35 -22.82 -12.69
N PHE A 243 -0.15 -22.81 -11.37
CA PHE A 243 -0.29 -21.60 -10.55
C PHE A 243 0.65 -20.48 -11.02
N THR A 244 1.94 -20.81 -11.20
CA THR A 244 2.98 -19.81 -11.49
C THR A 244 2.77 -19.16 -12.85
N LEU A 245 2.41 -19.93 -13.88
CA LEU A 245 2.20 -19.41 -15.23
C LEU A 245 1.01 -18.44 -15.31
N VAL A 246 0.00 -18.64 -14.47
CA VAL A 246 -1.22 -17.83 -14.44
C VAL A 246 -1.04 -16.58 -13.59
N ASN A 247 -0.35 -16.69 -12.45
CA ASN A 247 -0.26 -15.60 -11.46
C ASN A 247 1.08 -14.83 -11.52
N ILE A 248 2.16 -15.46 -11.95
CA ILE A 248 3.50 -14.86 -12.11
C ILE A 248 3.77 -14.69 -13.61
N SER A 249 2.96 -13.84 -14.24
CA SER A 249 3.06 -13.52 -15.66
C SER A 249 3.91 -12.28 -15.93
N PHE A 250 4.06 -11.92 -17.22
CA PHE A 250 4.64 -10.64 -17.64
C PHE A 250 3.94 -9.43 -16.99
N GLY A 251 2.62 -9.50 -16.77
CA GLY A 251 1.86 -8.44 -16.10
C GLY A 251 2.34 -8.19 -14.68
N SER A 252 2.66 -9.25 -13.94
CA SER A 252 3.22 -9.16 -12.59
C SER A 252 4.59 -8.47 -12.58
N VAL A 253 5.49 -8.84 -13.51
CA VAL A 253 6.81 -8.19 -13.65
C VAL A 253 6.67 -6.70 -14.01
N PHE A 254 5.75 -6.39 -14.92
CA PHE A 254 5.40 -5.02 -15.30
C PHE A 254 4.95 -4.19 -14.08
N LEU A 255 4.13 -4.76 -13.19
CA LEU A 255 3.70 -4.11 -11.94
C LEU A 255 4.87 -3.81 -10.99
N ILE A 256 5.86 -4.68 -10.87
CA ILE A 256 7.03 -4.45 -9.99
C ILE A 256 7.78 -3.19 -10.39
N LEU A 257 8.06 -3.08 -11.69
CA LEU A 257 9.00 -2.11 -12.23
C LEU A 257 8.35 -0.76 -12.50
N ILE A 258 7.10 -0.75 -12.97
CA ILE A 258 6.46 0.48 -13.48
C ILE A 258 5.59 1.17 -12.42
N LEU A 259 5.12 0.45 -11.40
CA LEU A 259 4.28 1.04 -10.35
C LEU A 259 4.96 2.24 -9.66
N GLY A 260 6.23 2.11 -9.26
CA GLY A 260 6.98 3.18 -8.59
C GLY A 260 7.10 4.45 -9.46
N PRO A 261 7.61 4.34 -10.70
CA PRO A 261 7.64 5.43 -11.66
C PRO A 261 6.25 6.04 -11.93
N MET A 262 5.21 5.23 -12.10
CA MET A 262 3.86 5.69 -12.42
C MET A 262 3.20 6.45 -11.27
N VAL A 263 3.34 5.97 -10.03
CA VAL A 263 2.90 6.69 -8.82
C VAL A 263 3.63 8.02 -8.69
N THR A 264 4.95 8.04 -8.95
CA THR A 264 5.76 9.27 -8.92
C THR A 264 5.29 10.26 -9.98
N TRP A 265 4.96 9.77 -11.18
CA TRP A 265 4.42 10.58 -12.26
C TRP A 265 3.07 11.20 -11.86
N PHE A 266 2.11 10.43 -11.35
CA PHE A 266 0.83 10.95 -10.87
C PHE A 266 1.01 12.00 -9.75
N ASN A 267 1.88 11.74 -8.78
CA ASN A 267 2.18 12.68 -7.69
C ASN A 267 2.70 14.04 -8.17
N LYS A 268 3.32 14.12 -9.36
CA LYS A 268 3.75 15.39 -9.96
C LYS A 268 2.56 16.23 -10.47
N TYR A 269 1.45 15.60 -10.84
CA TYR A 269 0.29 16.28 -11.42
C TYR A 269 -0.86 16.51 -10.44
N ILE A 270 -1.01 15.66 -9.42
CA ILE A 270 -2.04 15.81 -8.37
C ILE A 270 -2.07 17.23 -7.77
N PRO A 271 -0.93 17.85 -7.36
CA PRO A 271 -0.94 19.22 -6.82
C PRO A 271 -1.43 20.29 -7.80
N LYS A 272 -1.37 20.04 -9.11
CA LYS A 272 -1.87 20.97 -10.14
C LYS A 272 -3.38 20.91 -10.28
N ILE A 273 -3.96 19.73 -10.02
CA ILE A 273 -5.41 19.48 -10.09
C ILE A 273 -6.07 20.00 -8.80
N PHE A 274 -5.51 19.61 -7.66
CA PHE A 274 -5.92 20.14 -6.37
C PHE A 274 -5.07 21.40 -6.11
N VAL A 275 -5.47 22.55 -6.67
CA VAL A 275 -4.80 23.85 -6.49
C VAL A 275 -4.61 24.14 -4.99
N MET A 276 -3.46 23.74 -4.47
CA MET A 276 -3.06 23.89 -3.07
C MET A 276 -1.77 24.69 -3.03
N LYS A 277 -1.75 25.75 -2.22
CA LYS A 277 -0.49 26.40 -1.86
C LYS A 277 0.32 25.43 -0.98
N PRO A 278 1.65 25.35 -1.14
CA PRO A 278 2.49 24.49 -0.32
C PRO A 278 2.27 24.78 1.17
N HIS A 279 2.22 23.72 1.98
CA HIS A 279 2.21 23.84 3.45
C HIS A 279 3.45 24.60 3.91
N VAL A 280 3.28 25.47 4.91
CA VAL A 280 4.39 26.06 5.65
C VAL A 280 5.22 24.92 6.26
N ASP A 281 6.52 24.90 5.97
CA ASP A 281 7.44 23.87 6.41
C ASP A 281 7.73 24.00 7.91
N PHE A 282 7.20 23.08 8.72
CA PHE A 282 7.34 23.07 10.18
C PHE A 282 8.74 22.68 10.68
N ASN A 283 9.68 22.37 9.77
CA ASN A 283 11.08 22.17 10.10
C ASN A 283 11.95 23.41 9.89
N GLN A 284 11.40 24.51 9.37
CA GLN A 284 12.12 25.76 9.40
C GLN A 284 12.13 26.29 10.84
N PRO A 285 13.30 26.63 11.40
CA PRO A 285 13.34 27.35 12.67
C PRO A 285 12.47 28.60 12.51
N VAL A 286 11.62 28.87 13.50
CA VAL A 286 10.89 30.13 13.57
C VAL A 286 11.96 31.22 13.51
N GLN A 287 12.10 31.90 12.38
CA GLN A 287 12.84 33.15 12.31
C GLN A 287 12.02 34.15 13.13
N THR A 288 12.29 34.21 14.43
CA THR A 288 11.96 35.38 15.24
C THR A 288 12.88 36.52 14.81
N SER A 289 12.66 37.05 13.62
CA SER A 289 13.01 38.44 13.33
C SER A 289 11.87 39.29 13.90
N ILE A 290 11.87 39.47 15.22
CA ILE A 290 11.26 40.67 15.77
C ILE A 290 12.20 41.79 15.30
N ASN A 291 11.78 42.56 14.30
CA ASN A 291 12.40 43.84 14.00
C ASN A 291 12.22 44.71 15.24
N MET A 292 13.25 44.76 16.09
CA MET A 292 13.39 45.78 17.13
C MET A 292 13.91 47.09 16.51
N GLU A 293 13.21 47.59 15.49
CA GLU A 293 13.41 48.94 14.94
C GLU A 293 12.13 49.81 15.01
N GLU A 294 11.07 49.34 15.68
CA GLU A 294 9.93 50.18 16.07
C GLU A 294 9.69 50.12 17.58
N LEU A 295 10.72 50.52 18.34
CA LEU A 295 10.61 51.06 19.70
C LEU A 295 11.50 52.30 19.80
#